data_AF-A0A935WH16-F1
#
_entry.id   AF-A0A935WH16-F1
#
_cell.length_a   1.000
_cell.length_b   1.000
_cell.length_c   1.000
_cell.angle_alpha   90.00
_cell.angle_beta   90.00
_cell.angle_gamma   90.00
#
_symmetry.space_group_name_H-M   'P 1'
#
loop_
_entity.id
_entity.type
_entity.pdbx_description
1 polymer ?
#
loop_
_entity_poly.entity_id
_entity_poly.type
_entity_poly.pdbx_seq_one_letter_code
_entity_poly.pdbx_strand_id
1 'polypeptide(L)'
;MADVPCATCQTPVPENALYCPSCGSRTGRGDSRAEVPVASDVPERLARALGTNYEVRQLLGEGGFAQVFEVWDRGLERRLAVKVLKPDLAWSSGMLERFKQETRSIARLNHPNILPIHFVGEGEGLVFYAMPFVQGEALSGLLRRQGALPAERAIAILRPLLEALGHAHTEGLIHRDIKPDNVMLEASTGRPLLVDFGIAKRIDGAGHQTQAGFVVGTPQYMSPEQALGQGDLDARTDLYAVGAMLYQMVTGTPPFDGASSQEIVGKHLSEPAPFATNHNAQIPAWLSDVIVRCLAKRPAERYQSAAALLEALAAGRKSGAQEPVSAERVVRQLHADDATAVMPSAERPRPLAGPAAGQPPGRPRGAPPVPARPARGGWGRQLALLGVAGALTAGMFLFRGSPVLVVENKLVEPVRLVVGGATVEVAAGGTLEQKVPRQGPLVVQWYLVRPEGPSGPLGVEVQGSITIDRPRGRMPRTLSARTPARRSLPRSSPTPPAACSR
;
A
#
# COMPACT_ATOMS: atom_id res chain seq x y z
N MET A 1 13.08 -11.28 38.03
CA MET A 1 12.46 -12.22 37.06
C MET A 1 13.59 -12.66 36.17
N ALA A 2 13.89 -13.97 36.15
CA ALA A 2 15.03 -14.48 35.40
C ALA A 2 14.60 -14.74 33.96
N ASP A 3 15.38 -14.28 32.98
CA ASP A 3 15.10 -14.54 31.56
C ASP A 3 15.37 -16.01 31.23
N VAL A 4 14.49 -16.63 30.45
CA VAL A 4 14.59 -18.04 30.03
C VAL A 4 15.05 -18.10 28.58
N PRO A 5 16.03 -18.94 28.22
CA PRO A 5 16.50 -19.03 26.84
C PRO A 5 15.42 -19.62 25.92
N CYS A 6 15.22 -18.98 24.78
CA CYS A 6 14.33 -19.47 23.72
C CYS A 6 14.75 -20.86 23.23
N ALA A 7 13.82 -21.81 23.13
CA ALA A 7 14.08 -23.18 22.68
C ALA A 7 14.55 -23.27 21.22
N THR A 8 14.30 -22.24 20.40
CA THR A 8 14.64 -22.24 18.96
C THR A 8 15.93 -21.46 18.68
N CYS A 9 16.10 -20.27 19.25
CA CYS A 9 17.23 -19.40 18.94
C CYS A 9 18.09 -19.00 20.16
N GLN A 10 17.81 -19.56 21.33
CA GLN A 10 18.54 -19.36 22.60
C GLN A 10 18.59 -17.92 23.12
N THR A 11 17.93 -16.96 22.46
CA THR A 11 17.81 -15.59 22.95
C THR A 11 17.08 -15.58 24.29
N PRO A 12 17.56 -14.83 25.31
CA PRO A 12 16.88 -14.69 26.59
C PRO A 12 15.50 -14.05 26.39
N VAL A 13 14.46 -14.68 26.93
CA VAL A 13 13.08 -14.22 26.83
C VAL A 13 12.50 -14.02 28.24
N PRO A 14 11.79 -12.91 28.50
CA PRO A 14 11.08 -12.72 29.76
C PRO A 14 10.11 -13.87 30.03
N GLU A 15 10.03 -14.32 31.29
CA GLU A 15 9.28 -15.50 31.73
C GLU A 15 7.78 -15.50 31.36
N ASN A 16 7.21 -14.32 31.13
CA ASN A 16 5.80 -14.11 30.75
C ASN A 16 5.59 -13.74 29.28
N ALA A 17 6.65 -13.69 28.47
CA ALA A 17 6.47 -13.45 27.03
C ALA A 17 5.79 -14.67 26.41
N LEU A 18 4.87 -14.44 25.46
CA LEU A 18 4.17 -15.49 24.69
C LEU A 18 4.96 -15.92 23.44
N TYR A 19 5.90 -15.08 23.00
CA TYR A 19 6.73 -15.29 21.82
C TYR A 19 8.15 -14.78 22.08
N CYS A 20 9.14 -15.45 21.49
CA CYS A 20 10.52 -14.99 21.49
C CYS A 20 10.65 -13.69 20.65
N PRO A 21 11.21 -12.60 21.19
CA PRO A 21 11.33 -11.33 20.46
C PRO A 21 12.35 -11.36 19.32
N SER A 22 13.20 -12.40 19.24
CA SER A 22 14.24 -12.54 18.22
C SER A 22 13.80 -13.39 17.03
N CYS A 23 13.21 -14.56 17.27
CA CYS A 23 12.82 -15.49 16.19
C CYS A 23 11.31 -15.73 16.06
N GLY A 24 10.48 -15.16 16.94
CA GLY A 24 9.02 -15.29 16.89
C GLY A 24 8.45 -16.65 17.33
N SER A 25 9.28 -17.58 17.79
CA SER A 25 8.81 -18.88 18.28
C SER A 25 7.96 -18.73 19.55
N ARG A 26 6.87 -19.49 19.67
CA ARG A 26 5.98 -19.48 20.84
C ARG A 26 6.69 -20.04 22.07
N THR A 27 6.69 -19.30 23.16
CA THR A 27 7.21 -19.74 24.47
C THR A 27 6.10 -20.51 25.18
N GLY A 28 6.28 -21.82 25.34
CA GLY A 28 5.20 -22.79 25.58
C GLY A 28 4.48 -22.76 26.95
N ARG A 29 4.33 -21.62 27.63
CA ARG A 29 3.58 -21.53 28.91
C ARG A 29 2.79 -20.24 29.02
N GLY A 30 1.51 -20.31 28.66
CA GLY A 30 0.47 -19.38 29.11
C GLY A 30 -0.60 -20.19 29.86
N ASP A 31 -0.90 -19.79 31.09
CA ASP A 31 -1.75 -20.50 32.05
C ASP A 31 -3.15 -20.86 31.52
N SER A 32 -3.53 -22.09 31.85
CA SER A 32 -4.84 -22.71 31.74
C SER A 32 -5.87 -22.07 32.68
N ARG A 33 -6.82 -21.29 32.14
CA ARG A 33 -8.20 -21.20 32.65
C ARG A 33 -9.13 -20.47 31.67
N ALA A 34 -10.08 -21.25 31.14
CA ALA A 34 -11.10 -20.98 30.12
C ALA A 34 -10.71 -21.50 28.72
N GLU A 35 -10.88 -22.82 28.54
CA GLU A 35 -10.88 -23.46 27.22
C GLU A 35 -12.04 -22.90 26.38
N VAL A 36 -11.74 -21.90 25.56
CA VAL A 36 -12.39 -21.77 24.26
C VAL A 36 -11.65 -22.75 23.35
N PRO A 37 -12.30 -23.74 22.72
CA PRO A 37 -11.61 -24.69 21.85
C PRO A 37 -11.19 -23.96 20.57
N VAL A 38 -9.95 -23.48 20.54
CA VAL A 38 -9.36 -22.77 19.40
C VAL A 38 -8.13 -23.55 18.94
N ALA A 39 -8.24 -24.11 17.72
CA ALA A 39 -7.18 -24.70 16.88
C ALA A 39 -7.21 -26.22 16.57
N SER A 40 -8.37 -26.90 16.57
CA SER A 40 -8.49 -28.14 15.80
C SER A 40 -9.85 -28.25 15.11
N ASP A 41 -9.78 -28.17 13.78
CA ASP A 41 -10.73 -28.72 12.80
C ASP A 41 -11.55 -27.71 11.95
N VAL A 42 -10.82 -26.89 11.18
CA VAL A 42 -11.40 -26.14 10.04
C VAL A 42 -12.13 -27.08 9.06
N PRO A 43 -11.59 -28.26 8.67
CA PRO A 43 -12.31 -29.22 7.82
C PRO A 43 -13.68 -29.65 8.35
N GLU A 44 -13.79 -30.05 9.62
CA GLU A 44 -15.05 -30.49 10.25
C GLU A 44 -16.05 -29.34 10.36
N ARG A 45 -15.58 -28.15 10.77
CA ARG A 45 -16.41 -26.94 10.80
C ARG A 45 -16.90 -26.59 9.40
N LEU A 46 -16.04 -26.70 8.39
CA LEU A 46 -16.41 -26.47 7.00
C LEU A 46 -17.45 -27.50 6.53
N ALA A 47 -17.29 -28.77 6.89
CA ALA A 47 -18.23 -29.82 6.55
C ALA A 47 -19.61 -29.56 7.18
N ARG A 48 -19.66 -29.16 8.45
CA ARG A 48 -20.91 -28.76 9.12
C ARG A 48 -21.53 -27.52 8.47
N ALA A 49 -20.72 -26.52 8.12
CA ALA A 49 -21.20 -25.28 7.49
C ALA A 49 -21.73 -25.49 6.06
N LEU A 50 -21.14 -26.41 5.30
CA LEU A 50 -21.60 -26.76 3.95
C LEU A 50 -22.82 -27.70 3.98
N GLY A 51 -22.92 -28.54 5.02
CA GLY A 51 -23.98 -29.54 5.16
C GLY A 51 -23.70 -30.84 4.39
N THR A 52 -24.62 -31.79 4.49
CA THR A 52 -24.44 -33.19 4.06
C THR A 52 -24.31 -33.41 2.55
N ASN A 53 -24.70 -32.43 1.73
CA ASN A 53 -24.56 -32.49 0.28
C ASN A 53 -23.11 -32.31 -0.20
N TYR A 54 -22.23 -31.82 0.67
CA TYR A 54 -20.84 -31.55 0.35
C TYR A 54 -19.92 -32.39 1.25
N GLU A 55 -18.95 -33.04 0.64
CA GLU A 55 -17.92 -33.79 1.35
C GLU A 55 -16.61 -33.02 1.26
N VAL A 56 -16.13 -32.52 2.40
CA VAL A 56 -14.80 -31.93 2.50
C VAL A 56 -13.76 -33.05 2.42
N ARG A 57 -12.84 -32.94 1.46
CA ARG A 57 -11.78 -33.92 1.22
C ARG A 57 -10.45 -33.37 1.75
N GLN A 58 -9.48 -33.18 0.87
CA GLN A 58 -8.11 -32.81 1.21
C GLN A 58 -7.89 -31.29 1.18
N LEU A 59 -6.93 -30.81 1.96
CA LEU A 59 -6.38 -29.47 1.83
C LEU A 59 -5.57 -29.38 0.53
N LEU A 60 -5.93 -28.45 -0.35
CA LEU A 60 -5.24 -28.18 -1.61
C LEU A 60 -4.11 -27.17 -1.45
N GLY A 61 -4.25 -26.23 -0.52
CA GLY A 61 -3.23 -25.23 -0.25
C GLY A 61 -3.58 -24.32 0.92
N GLU A 62 -2.55 -23.73 1.51
CA GLU A 62 -2.67 -22.83 2.64
C GLU A 62 -1.88 -21.55 2.38
N GLY A 63 -2.55 -20.42 2.49
CA GLY A 63 -1.94 -19.09 2.42
C GLY A 63 -1.96 -18.39 3.77
N GLY A 64 -1.45 -17.15 3.81
CA GLY A 64 -1.45 -16.34 5.04
C GLY A 64 -2.85 -16.05 5.58
N PHE A 65 -3.85 -15.93 4.70
CA PHE A 65 -5.21 -15.49 5.07
C PHE A 65 -6.29 -16.55 4.94
N ALA A 66 -6.02 -17.64 4.22
CA ALA A 66 -7.03 -18.61 3.86
C ALA A 66 -6.44 -20.00 3.64
N GLN A 67 -7.29 -21.01 3.74
CA GLN A 67 -7.03 -22.40 3.36
C GLN A 67 -7.96 -22.77 2.21
N VAL A 68 -7.51 -23.58 1.26
CA VAL A 68 -8.30 -24.05 0.13
C VAL A 68 -8.47 -25.55 0.26
N PHE A 69 -9.71 -26.03 0.31
CA PHE A 69 -10.05 -27.45 0.40
C PHE A 69 -10.66 -27.94 -0.90
N GLU A 70 -10.37 -29.19 -1.25
CA GLU A 70 -11.17 -29.93 -2.21
C GLU A 70 -12.47 -30.34 -1.56
N VAL A 71 -13.58 -30.11 -2.25
CA VAL A 71 -14.92 -30.48 -1.79
C VAL A 71 -15.63 -31.22 -2.91
N TRP A 72 -16.27 -32.34 -2.58
CA TRP A 72 -17.12 -33.07 -3.51
C TRP A 72 -18.58 -32.68 -3.30
N ASP A 73 -19.19 -32.12 -4.34
CA ASP A 73 -20.63 -31.87 -4.43
C ASP A 73 -21.31 -33.18 -4.82
N ARG A 74 -22.03 -33.79 -3.86
CA ARG A 74 -22.70 -35.09 -4.03
C ARG A 74 -23.93 -34.98 -4.92
N GLY A 75 -24.58 -33.82 -4.96
CA GLY A 75 -25.80 -33.62 -5.75
C GLY A 75 -25.51 -33.48 -7.24
N LEU A 76 -24.43 -32.78 -7.59
CA LEU A 76 -24.00 -32.57 -8.97
C LEU A 76 -22.81 -33.45 -9.40
N GLU A 77 -22.36 -34.34 -8.51
CA GLU A 77 -21.24 -35.27 -8.72
C GLU A 77 -20.00 -34.58 -9.31
N ARG A 78 -19.58 -33.46 -8.70
CA ARG A 78 -18.46 -32.65 -9.18
C ARG A 78 -17.52 -32.20 -8.08
N ARG A 79 -16.28 -31.91 -8.46
CA ARG A 79 -15.25 -31.36 -7.58
C ARG A 79 -15.34 -29.84 -7.53
N LEU A 80 -15.22 -29.31 -6.33
CA LEU A 80 -15.12 -27.88 -6.04
C LEU A 80 -13.81 -27.62 -5.30
N ALA A 81 -13.31 -26.40 -5.42
CA ALA A 81 -12.33 -25.85 -4.52
C ALA A 81 -13.04 -24.83 -3.61
N VAL A 82 -12.90 -24.98 -2.30
CA VAL A 82 -13.53 -24.09 -1.32
C VAL A 82 -12.46 -23.37 -0.54
N LYS A 83 -12.38 -22.05 -0.70
CA LYS A 83 -11.45 -21.20 0.02
C LYS A 83 -12.12 -20.68 1.29
N VAL A 84 -11.50 -20.96 2.42
CA VAL A 84 -11.95 -20.64 3.76
C VAL A 84 -11.00 -19.62 4.38
N LEU A 85 -11.54 -18.50 4.86
CA LEU A 85 -10.74 -17.53 5.61
C LEU A 85 -10.31 -18.12 6.95
N LYS A 86 -9.04 -17.94 7.33
CA LYS A 86 -8.52 -18.47 8.60
C LYS A 86 -9.24 -17.79 9.77
N PRO A 87 -9.89 -18.54 10.67
CA PRO A 87 -10.64 -17.98 11.78
C PRO A 87 -9.75 -17.32 12.84
N ASP A 88 -8.47 -17.69 12.89
CA ASP A 88 -7.50 -17.19 13.87
C ASP A 88 -7.01 -15.76 13.55
N LEU A 89 -7.35 -15.24 12.36
CA LEU A 89 -7.13 -13.84 12.03
C LEU A 89 -8.25 -12.99 12.62
N ALA A 90 -7.89 -11.85 13.21
CA ALA A 90 -8.84 -10.93 13.84
C ALA A 90 -9.69 -10.18 12.79
N TRP A 91 -10.64 -10.88 12.17
CA TRP A 91 -11.58 -10.27 11.24
C TRP A 91 -12.62 -9.44 12.00
N SER A 92 -12.59 -8.12 11.83
CA SER A 92 -13.68 -7.28 12.32
C SER A 92 -14.94 -7.49 11.46
N SER A 93 -16.12 -7.26 12.04
CA SER A 93 -17.41 -7.38 11.34
C SER A 93 -17.45 -6.55 10.04
N GLY A 94 -16.92 -5.32 10.08
CA GLY A 94 -16.83 -4.46 8.89
C GLY A 94 -15.93 -5.03 7.80
N MET A 95 -14.89 -5.79 8.17
CA MET A 95 -13.97 -6.41 7.22
C MET A 95 -14.56 -7.68 6.58
N LEU A 96 -15.35 -8.46 7.33
CA LEU A 96 -16.15 -9.56 6.77
C LEU A 96 -17.25 -9.07 5.83
N GLU A 97 -17.94 -7.98 6.16
CA GLU A 97 -18.95 -7.41 5.26
C GLU A 97 -18.34 -6.87 3.96
N ARG A 98 -17.17 -6.22 4.03
CA ARG A 98 -16.41 -5.85 2.82
C ARG A 98 -16.02 -7.09 2.02
N PHE A 99 -15.51 -8.14 2.66
CA PHE A 99 -15.19 -9.40 1.97
C PHE A 99 -16.40 -9.94 1.19
N LYS A 100 -17.57 -10.01 1.83
CA LYS A 100 -18.80 -10.51 1.19
C LYS A 100 -19.23 -9.63 0.02
N GLN A 101 -19.20 -8.31 0.19
CA GLN A 101 -19.54 -7.36 -0.88
C GLN A 101 -18.60 -7.53 -2.07
N GLU A 102 -17.30 -7.62 -1.83
CA GLU A 102 -16.31 -7.76 -2.89
C GLU A 102 -16.42 -9.11 -3.61
N THR A 103 -16.61 -10.19 -2.86
CA THR A 103 -16.80 -11.53 -3.43
C THR A 103 -18.04 -11.57 -4.31
N ARG A 104 -19.14 -10.91 -3.91
CA ARG A 104 -20.35 -10.78 -4.75
C ARG A 104 -20.10 -9.99 -6.03
N SER A 105 -19.31 -8.92 -5.97
CA SER A 105 -18.95 -8.16 -7.17
C SER A 105 -18.14 -9.00 -8.15
N ILE A 106 -17.16 -9.77 -7.66
CA ILE A 106 -16.35 -10.69 -8.47
C ILE A 106 -17.21 -11.82 -9.06
N ALA A 107 -18.18 -12.34 -8.31
CA ALA A 107 -19.08 -13.41 -8.76
C ALA A 107 -19.97 -13.01 -9.95
N ARG A 108 -20.08 -11.71 -10.27
CA ARG A 108 -20.80 -11.21 -11.45
C ARG A 108 -19.98 -11.25 -12.73
N LEU A 109 -18.65 -11.38 -12.61
CA LEU A 109 -17.77 -11.47 -13.78
C LEU A 109 -18.03 -12.78 -14.52
N ASN A 110 -18.27 -12.67 -15.82
CA ASN A 110 -18.48 -13.82 -16.69
C ASN A 110 -17.54 -13.73 -17.89
N HIS A 111 -16.40 -14.41 -17.77
CA HIS A 111 -15.38 -14.44 -18.81
C HIS A 111 -14.72 -15.83 -18.86
N PRO A 112 -14.44 -16.41 -20.03
CA PRO A 112 -13.87 -17.75 -20.16
C PRO A 112 -12.49 -17.93 -19.52
N ASN A 113 -11.78 -16.84 -19.24
CA ASN A 113 -10.46 -16.82 -18.59
C ASN A 113 -10.47 -16.24 -17.17
N ILE A 114 -11.65 -16.07 -16.55
CA ILE A 114 -11.80 -15.75 -15.12
C ILE A 114 -12.47 -16.94 -14.45
N LEU A 115 -11.88 -17.46 -13.37
CA LEU A 115 -12.49 -18.55 -12.63
C LEU A 115 -13.74 -18.04 -11.88
N PRO A 116 -14.94 -18.55 -12.18
CA PRO A 116 -16.16 -18.06 -11.56
C PRO A 116 -16.25 -18.51 -10.10
N ILE A 117 -16.98 -17.72 -9.30
CA ILE A 117 -17.37 -18.08 -7.94
C ILE A 117 -18.76 -18.68 -8.02
N HIS A 118 -18.93 -19.92 -7.53
CA HIS A 118 -20.22 -20.59 -7.51
C HIS A 118 -21.12 -20.05 -6.39
N PHE A 119 -20.59 -19.97 -5.16
CA PHE A 119 -21.34 -19.43 -4.03
C PHE A 119 -20.40 -18.96 -2.92
N VAL A 120 -20.96 -18.14 -2.02
CA VAL A 120 -20.30 -17.64 -0.81
C VAL A 120 -21.13 -18.12 0.39
N GLY A 121 -20.46 -18.57 1.43
CA GLY A 121 -21.10 -19.08 2.64
C GLY A 121 -20.47 -18.52 3.92
N GLU A 122 -21.26 -18.58 4.98
CA GLU A 122 -20.85 -18.29 6.35
C GLU A 122 -21.53 -19.29 7.28
N GLY A 123 -20.77 -19.85 8.22
CA GLY A 123 -21.29 -20.84 9.17
C GLY A 123 -20.17 -21.40 10.02
N GLU A 124 -20.49 -21.90 11.22
CA GLU A 124 -19.49 -22.48 12.15
C GLU A 124 -18.32 -21.53 12.46
N GLY A 125 -18.54 -20.20 12.41
CA GLY A 125 -17.49 -19.18 12.57
C GLY A 125 -16.47 -19.14 11.42
N LEU A 126 -16.83 -19.65 10.25
CA LEU A 126 -16.05 -19.62 9.02
C LEU A 126 -16.74 -18.75 7.98
N VAL A 127 -15.94 -18.08 7.16
CA VAL A 127 -16.38 -17.41 5.93
C VAL A 127 -15.63 -18.05 4.78
N PHE A 128 -16.36 -18.47 3.75
CA PHE A 128 -15.80 -19.23 2.65
C PHE A 128 -16.50 -18.93 1.32
N TYR A 129 -15.85 -19.27 0.22
CA TYR A 129 -16.46 -19.30 -1.10
C TYR A 129 -16.01 -20.53 -1.89
N ALA A 130 -16.91 -21.02 -2.74
CA ALA A 130 -16.69 -22.18 -3.58
C ALA A 130 -16.49 -21.75 -5.04
N MET A 131 -15.56 -22.42 -5.70
CA MET A 131 -15.23 -22.24 -7.12
C MET A 131 -15.06 -23.63 -7.78
N PRO A 132 -15.12 -23.72 -9.12
CA PRO A 132 -14.80 -24.97 -9.80
C PRO A 132 -13.41 -25.47 -9.40
N PHE A 133 -13.29 -26.78 -9.19
CA PHE A 133 -11.97 -27.38 -9.10
C PHE A 133 -11.33 -27.39 -10.49
N VAL A 134 -10.21 -26.68 -10.66
CA VAL A 134 -9.45 -26.68 -11.92
C VAL A 134 -8.39 -27.77 -11.87
N GLN A 135 -8.51 -28.78 -12.73
CA GLN A 135 -7.43 -29.73 -12.94
C GLN A 135 -6.35 -29.08 -13.81
N GLY A 136 -5.18 -28.83 -13.22
CA GLY A 136 -4.14 -28.02 -13.84
C GLY A 136 -3.03 -27.69 -12.87
N GLU A 137 -2.21 -26.71 -13.23
CA GLU A 137 -1.16 -26.18 -12.38
C GLU A 137 -1.14 -24.66 -12.41
N ALA A 138 -0.62 -24.02 -11.36
CA ALA A 138 -0.34 -22.59 -11.40
C ALA A 138 0.82 -22.29 -12.37
N LEU A 139 0.80 -21.11 -13.01
CA LEU A 139 1.90 -20.63 -13.85
C LEU A 139 3.21 -20.57 -13.07
N SER A 140 3.18 -20.33 -11.76
CA SER A 140 4.37 -20.41 -10.90
C SER A 140 4.99 -21.81 -10.90
N GLY A 141 4.18 -22.87 -10.96
CA GLY A 141 4.62 -24.25 -11.11
C GLY A 141 5.32 -24.49 -12.43
N LEU A 142 4.74 -24.01 -13.53
CA LEU A 142 5.35 -24.08 -14.86
C LEU A 142 6.71 -23.38 -14.90
N LEU A 143 6.80 -22.15 -14.37
CA LEU A 143 8.04 -21.36 -14.34
C LEU A 143 9.11 -22.00 -13.46
N ARG A 144 8.74 -22.62 -12.33
CA ARG A 144 9.69 -23.39 -11.52
C ARG A 144 10.27 -24.59 -12.27
N ARG A 145 9.47 -25.28 -13.09
CA ARG A 145 9.92 -26.46 -13.84
C ARG A 145 10.72 -26.13 -15.09
N GLN A 146 10.30 -25.11 -15.83
CA GLN A 146 10.86 -24.80 -17.16
C GLN A 146 11.80 -23.59 -17.15
N GLY A 147 11.77 -22.77 -16.10
CA GLY A 147 12.45 -21.48 -16.10
C GLY A 147 11.79 -20.49 -17.06
N ALA A 148 12.60 -19.82 -17.87
CA ALA A 148 12.14 -18.89 -18.89
C ALA A 148 11.35 -19.60 -20.00
N LEU A 149 10.26 -18.97 -20.44
CA LEU A 149 9.43 -19.39 -21.55
C LEU A 149 9.82 -18.64 -22.83
N PRO A 150 9.71 -19.27 -24.01
CA PRO A 150 9.80 -18.56 -25.27
C PRO A 150 8.78 -17.42 -25.36
N ALA A 151 9.18 -16.28 -25.95
CA ALA A 151 8.36 -15.08 -26.05
C ALA A 151 6.95 -15.36 -26.60
N GLU A 152 6.84 -16.13 -27.68
CA GLU A 152 5.54 -16.50 -28.26
C GLU A 152 4.66 -17.30 -27.30
N ARG A 153 5.24 -18.18 -26.49
CA ARG A 153 4.50 -18.94 -25.48
C ARG A 153 4.02 -18.03 -24.37
N ALA A 154 4.86 -17.09 -23.92
CA ALA A 154 4.47 -16.12 -22.91
C ALA A 154 3.33 -15.23 -23.39
N ILE A 155 3.39 -14.74 -24.62
CA ILE A 155 2.32 -13.93 -25.24
C ILE A 155 1.03 -14.74 -25.41
N ALA A 156 1.12 -16.01 -25.81
CA ALA A 156 -0.04 -16.88 -25.95
C ALA A 156 -0.77 -17.11 -24.62
N ILE A 157 -0.04 -17.20 -23.50
CA ILE A 157 -0.63 -17.26 -22.16
C ILE A 157 -1.19 -15.90 -21.74
N LEU A 158 -0.49 -14.81 -22.06
CA LEU A 158 -0.85 -13.48 -21.57
C LEU A 158 -2.07 -12.87 -22.27
N ARG A 159 -2.26 -13.16 -23.56
CA ARG A 159 -3.37 -12.58 -24.35
C ARG A 159 -4.75 -12.83 -23.73
N PRO A 160 -5.16 -14.08 -23.42
CA PRO A 160 -6.47 -14.32 -22.80
C PRO A 160 -6.58 -13.74 -21.38
N LEU A 161 -5.46 -13.60 -20.67
CA LEU A 161 -5.43 -12.96 -19.35
C LEU A 161 -5.66 -11.45 -19.44
N LEU A 162 -5.12 -10.79 -20.47
CA LEU A 162 -5.37 -9.38 -20.73
C LEU A 162 -6.80 -9.12 -21.20
N GLU A 163 -7.39 -10.02 -21.99
CA GLU A 163 -8.81 -9.96 -22.35
C GLU A 163 -9.70 -10.07 -21.10
N ALA A 164 -9.38 -11.02 -20.20
CA ALA A 164 -10.05 -11.16 -18.91
C ALA A 164 -9.91 -9.92 -18.02
N LEU A 165 -8.70 -9.37 -17.89
CA LEU A 165 -8.45 -8.15 -17.13
C LEU A 165 -9.21 -6.96 -17.73
N GLY A 166 -9.21 -6.82 -19.05
CA GLY A 166 -9.98 -5.80 -19.74
C GLY A 166 -11.46 -5.87 -19.40
N HIS A 167 -12.05 -7.07 -19.44
CA HIS A 167 -13.45 -7.28 -19.04
C HIS A 167 -13.70 -6.92 -17.57
N ALA A 168 -12.83 -7.32 -16.64
CA ALA A 168 -12.97 -6.95 -15.24
C ALA A 168 -12.86 -5.42 -15.04
N HIS A 169 -11.92 -4.77 -15.74
CA HIS A 169 -11.72 -3.33 -15.68
C HIS A 169 -12.92 -2.54 -16.20
N THR A 170 -13.61 -3.01 -17.24
CA THR A 170 -14.85 -2.38 -17.73
C THR A 170 -16.00 -2.45 -16.72
N GLU A 171 -15.99 -3.47 -15.86
CA GLU A 171 -16.93 -3.63 -14.74
C GLU A 171 -16.47 -2.89 -13.46
N GLY A 172 -15.40 -2.09 -13.56
CA GLY A 172 -14.85 -1.31 -12.43
C GLY A 172 -14.10 -2.17 -11.39
N LEU A 173 -13.74 -3.41 -11.73
CA LEU A 173 -13.06 -4.34 -10.84
C LEU A 173 -11.58 -4.46 -11.19
N ILE A 174 -10.73 -4.21 -10.20
CA ILE A 174 -9.27 -4.34 -10.29
C ILE A 174 -8.86 -5.58 -9.50
N HIS A 175 -7.95 -6.38 -10.05
CA HIS A 175 -7.53 -7.64 -9.45
C HIS A 175 -6.62 -7.46 -8.24
N ARG A 176 -5.68 -6.50 -8.29
CA ARG A 176 -4.74 -6.08 -7.21
C ARG A 176 -3.72 -7.13 -6.75
N ASP A 177 -3.74 -8.34 -7.29
CA ASP A 177 -2.81 -9.43 -6.92
C ASP A 177 -2.45 -10.30 -8.12
N ILE A 178 -2.15 -9.67 -9.26
CA ILE A 178 -1.66 -10.39 -10.43
C ILE A 178 -0.25 -10.91 -10.14
N LYS A 179 -0.08 -12.23 -10.27
CA LYS A 179 1.19 -12.97 -10.12
C LYS A 179 1.03 -14.38 -10.69
N PRO A 180 2.12 -15.10 -10.99
CA PRO A 180 2.05 -16.47 -11.51
C PRO A 180 1.26 -17.47 -10.65
N ASP A 181 1.21 -17.28 -9.32
CA ASP A 181 0.43 -18.15 -8.43
C ASP A 181 -1.10 -17.99 -8.60
N ASN A 182 -1.54 -16.84 -9.11
CA ASN A 182 -2.95 -16.53 -9.36
C ASN A 182 -3.36 -16.72 -10.83
N VAL A 183 -2.53 -17.44 -11.60
CA VAL A 183 -2.83 -17.86 -12.98
C VAL A 183 -2.79 -19.38 -13.02
N MET A 184 -3.94 -20.03 -13.23
CA MET A 184 -4.03 -21.47 -13.40
C MET A 184 -3.98 -21.83 -14.89
N LEU A 185 -3.21 -22.85 -15.25
CA LEU A 185 -3.18 -23.46 -16.57
C LEU A 185 -3.95 -24.77 -16.51
N GLU A 186 -5.07 -24.83 -17.23
CA GLU A 186 -5.91 -26.03 -17.29
C GLU A 186 -5.17 -27.18 -17.99
N ALA A 187 -5.12 -28.37 -17.38
CA ALA A 187 -4.34 -29.49 -17.91
C ALA A 187 -4.85 -30.01 -19.26
N SER A 188 -6.17 -29.97 -19.47
CA SER A 188 -6.80 -30.52 -20.68
C SER A 188 -6.61 -29.66 -21.92
N THR A 189 -6.65 -28.32 -21.77
CA THR A 189 -6.64 -27.38 -22.89
C THR A 189 -5.41 -26.47 -22.92
N GLY A 190 -4.67 -26.37 -21.80
CA GLY A 190 -3.63 -25.36 -21.61
C GLY A 190 -4.17 -23.93 -21.44
N ARG A 191 -5.50 -23.76 -21.31
CA ARG A 191 -6.14 -22.45 -21.16
C ARG A 191 -5.71 -21.78 -19.85
N PRO A 192 -5.29 -20.50 -19.88
CA PRO A 192 -4.98 -19.74 -18.69
C PRO A 192 -6.26 -19.18 -18.03
N LEU A 193 -6.35 -19.27 -16.72
CA LEU A 193 -7.47 -18.84 -15.89
C LEU A 193 -6.94 -17.91 -14.79
N LEU A 194 -7.49 -16.69 -14.69
CA LEU A 194 -7.28 -15.82 -13.54
C LEU A 194 -8.07 -16.35 -12.35
N VAL A 195 -7.39 -16.49 -11.22
CA VAL A 195 -7.99 -16.90 -9.94
C VAL A 195 -7.71 -15.85 -8.87
N ASP A 196 -8.49 -15.88 -7.79
CA ASP A 196 -8.20 -15.11 -6.58
C ASP A 196 -8.01 -13.60 -6.79
N PHE A 197 -9.10 -12.90 -7.14
CA PHE A 197 -9.18 -11.44 -7.26
C PHE A 197 -8.88 -10.70 -5.93
N GLY A 198 -7.64 -10.74 -5.46
CA GLY A 198 -7.04 -9.89 -4.42
C GLY A 198 -7.89 -9.54 -3.19
N ILE A 199 -8.89 -10.37 -2.82
CA ILE A 199 -9.98 -9.95 -1.93
C ILE A 199 -9.42 -9.53 -0.56
N ALA A 200 -8.39 -10.24 -0.09
CA ALA A 200 -7.64 -9.92 1.12
C ALA A 200 -7.01 -8.50 1.09
N LYS A 201 -6.40 -8.11 -0.03
CA LYS A 201 -5.77 -6.78 -0.17
C LYS A 201 -6.79 -5.63 -0.15
N ARG A 202 -8.05 -5.89 -0.51
CA ARG A 202 -9.15 -4.88 -0.46
C ARG A 202 -9.62 -4.67 0.97
N ILE A 203 -9.52 -5.70 1.79
CA ILE A 203 -10.00 -5.74 3.17
C ILE A 203 -9.02 -5.05 4.12
N ASP A 204 -7.73 -5.17 3.83
CA ASP A 204 -6.63 -4.56 4.58
C ASP A 204 -6.48 -3.04 4.38
N GLY A 205 -7.35 -2.42 3.55
CA GLY A 205 -7.39 -0.98 3.24
C GLY A 205 -7.59 -0.03 4.43
N ALA A 206 -7.54 -0.54 5.67
CA ALA A 206 -7.43 0.23 6.90
C ALA A 206 -6.44 -0.46 7.85
N GLY A 207 -5.14 -0.13 7.73
CA GLY A 207 -4.24 -0.23 8.88
C GLY A 207 -3.57 -1.58 9.20
N HIS A 208 -3.49 -2.52 8.26
CA HIS A 208 -2.50 -3.62 8.36
C HIS A 208 -1.24 -3.35 7.52
N GLN A 209 -0.84 -2.07 7.41
CA GLN A 209 0.60 -1.79 7.50
C GLN A 209 1.01 -2.29 8.88
N THR A 210 1.50 -3.52 8.95
CA THR A 210 1.88 -4.15 10.20
C THR A 210 2.76 -3.18 10.98
N GLN A 211 2.44 -2.93 12.25
CA GLN A 211 3.27 -2.16 13.19
C GLN A 211 4.68 -2.78 13.40
N ALA A 212 5.04 -3.80 12.60
CA ALA A 212 6.30 -4.52 12.60
C ALA A 212 7.00 -4.54 11.22
N GLY A 213 6.54 -3.78 10.22
CA GLY A 213 7.25 -3.64 8.94
C GLY A 213 7.22 -4.87 8.03
N PHE A 214 6.36 -5.85 8.28
CA PHE A 214 6.11 -6.99 7.40
C PHE A 214 5.11 -6.60 6.31
N VAL A 215 5.59 -6.52 5.07
CA VAL A 215 4.75 -6.46 3.87
C VAL A 215 4.05 -7.81 3.76
N VAL A 216 2.73 -7.84 3.96
CA VAL A 216 1.98 -9.09 3.78
C VAL A 216 1.73 -9.30 2.29
N GLY A 217 2.49 -10.20 1.66
CA GLY A 217 2.32 -10.57 0.26
C GLY A 217 3.62 -10.96 -0.45
N THR A 218 3.52 -11.14 -1.76
CA THR A 218 4.62 -11.44 -2.68
C THR A 218 5.07 -10.12 -3.32
N PRO A 219 6.09 -9.42 -2.78
CA PRO A 219 6.42 -8.05 -3.19
C PRO A 219 6.91 -7.96 -4.65
N GLN A 220 7.33 -9.06 -5.27
CA GLN A 220 7.93 -9.11 -6.62
C GLN A 220 7.03 -8.60 -7.76
N TYR A 221 5.73 -8.47 -7.54
CA TYR A 221 4.76 -8.00 -8.55
C TYR A 221 3.97 -6.78 -8.08
N MET A 222 4.33 -6.21 -6.93
CA MET A 222 3.61 -5.08 -6.34
C MET A 222 3.87 -3.81 -7.14
N SER A 223 2.80 -3.08 -7.49
CA SER A 223 2.95 -1.77 -8.13
C SER A 223 3.45 -0.70 -7.14
N PRO A 224 4.10 0.37 -7.61
CA PRO A 224 4.55 1.48 -6.77
C PRO A 224 3.44 2.09 -5.92
N GLU A 225 2.26 2.30 -6.50
CA GLU A 225 1.09 2.85 -5.81
C GLU A 225 0.58 1.93 -4.69
N GLN A 226 0.62 0.61 -4.89
CA GLN A 226 0.31 -0.36 -3.84
C GLN A 226 1.35 -0.36 -2.73
N ALA A 227 2.63 -0.29 -3.09
CA ALA A 227 3.72 -0.20 -2.12
C ALA A 227 3.64 1.07 -1.26
N LEU A 228 3.15 2.18 -1.82
CA LEU A 228 2.89 3.42 -1.10
C LEU A 228 1.57 3.39 -0.30
N GLY A 229 0.75 2.36 -0.44
CA GLY A 229 -0.55 2.27 0.22
C GLY A 229 -1.55 3.32 -0.28
N GLN A 230 -1.46 3.73 -1.55
CA GLN A 230 -2.41 4.67 -2.16
C GLN A 230 -3.81 4.04 -2.21
N GLY A 231 -4.83 4.82 -1.86
CA GLY A 231 -6.22 4.34 -1.79
C GLY A 231 -6.92 4.30 -3.14
N ASP A 232 -6.47 5.10 -4.10
CA ASP A 232 -7.03 5.32 -5.43
C ASP A 232 -6.36 4.44 -6.50
N LEU A 233 -6.24 3.14 -6.21
CA LEU A 233 -5.75 2.17 -7.19
C LEU A 233 -6.70 2.07 -8.38
N ASP A 234 -6.16 1.96 -9.59
CA ASP A 234 -6.92 1.77 -10.83
C ASP A 234 -6.41 0.57 -11.65
N ALA A 235 -6.99 0.36 -12.84
CA ALA A 235 -6.63 -0.73 -13.75
C ALA A 235 -5.12 -0.82 -14.08
N ARG A 236 -4.40 0.32 -14.03
CA ARG A 236 -2.97 0.40 -14.36
C ARG A 236 -2.09 -0.23 -13.29
N THR A 237 -2.62 -0.46 -12.09
CA THR A 237 -1.99 -1.30 -11.06
C THR A 237 -1.85 -2.74 -11.53
N ASP A 238 -2.90 -3.31 -12.13
CA ASP A 238 -2.83 -4.68 -12.66
C ASP A 238 -1.89 -4.77 -13.86
N LEU A 239 -1.86 -3.74 -14.72
CA LEU A 239 -0.97 -3.71 -15.89
C LEU A 239 0.51 -3.67 -15.50
N TYR A 240 0.86 -3.00 -14.40
CA TYR A 240 2.21 -3.05 -13.84
C TYR A 240 2.59 -4.48 -13.42
N ALA A 241 1.71 -5.13 -12.66
CA ALA A 241 1.92 -6.49 -12.19
C ALA A 241 1.98 -7.50 -13.35
N VAL A 242 1.18 -7.29 -14.41
CA VAL A 242 1.31 -8.02 -15.68
C VAL A 242 2.70 -7.82 -16.29
N GLY A 243 3.22 -6.60 -16.32
CA GLY A 243 4.58 -6.32 -16.80
C GLY A 243 5.65 -7.11 -16.03
N ALA A 244 5.54 -7.14 -14.70
CA ALA A 244 6.46 -7.90 -13.85
C ALA A 244 6.35 -9.41 -14.08
N MET A 245 5.12 -9.93 -14.23
CA MET A 245 4.87 -11.32 -14.55
C MET A 245 5.42 -11.69 -15.94
N LEU A 246 5.17 -10.86 -16.95
CA LEU A 246 5.68 -11.08 -18.31
C LEU A 246 7.20 -11.06 -18.35
N TYR A 247 7.84 -10.14 -17.60
CA TYR A 247 9.29 -10.12 -17.44
C TYR A 247 9.79 -11.49 -16.94
N GLN A 248 9.24 -11.98 -15.83
CA GLN A 248 9.63 -13.28 -15.29
C GLN A 248 9.35 -14.43 -16.25
N MET A 249 8.22 -14.39 -16.97
CA MET A 249 7.91 -15.42 -17.94
C MET A 249 8.99 -15.53 -19.02
N VAL A 250 9.63 -14.44 -19.44
CA VAL A 250 10.64 -14.48 -20.51
C VAL A 250 12.09 -14.53 -20.02
N THR A 251 12.37 -14.14 -18.78
CA THR A 251 13.72 -14.17 -18.19
C THR A 251 13.93 -15.30 -17.18
N GLY A 252 12.85 -15.90 -16.67
CA GLY A 252 12.86 -16.90 -15.60
C GLY A 252 12.87 -16.30 -14.19
N THR A 253 13.14 -14.99 -14.04
CA THR A 253 13.27 -14.31 -12.74
C THR A 253 12.47 -13.01 -12.71
N PRO A 254 11.86 -12.61 -11.58
CA PRO A 254 11.15 -11.34 -11.49
C PRO A 254 12.07 -10.13 -11.80
N PRO A 255 11.52 -8.97 -12.20
CA PRO A 255 12.32 -7.80 -12.57
C PRO A 255 13.10 -7.22 -11.38
N PHE A 256 12.55 -7.36 -10.18
CA PHE A 256 13.19 -6.93 -8.95
C PHE A 256 13.17 -8.07 -7.95
N ASP A 257 14.34 -8.33 -7.36
CA ASP A 257 14.53 -9.32 -6.30
C ASP A 257 15.48 -8.74 -5.24
N GLY A 258 15.51 -9.31 -4.04
CA GLY A 258 16.29 -8.76 -2.93
C GLY A 258 16.29 -9.64 -1.69
N ALA A 259 17.16 -9.32 -0.74
CA ALA A 259 17.33 -10.09 0.50
C ALA A 259 16.16 -9.90 1.49
N SER A 260 15.34 -8.86 1.30
CA SER A 260 14.17 -8.58 2.13
C SER A 260 13.00 -8.01 1.32
N SER A 261 11.78 -8.14 1.85
CA SER A 261 10.58 -7.59 1.20
C SER A 261 10.64 -6.07 1.07
N GLN A 262 11.24 -5.38 2.04
CA GLN A 262 11.41 -3.93 2.03
C GLN A 262 12.39 -3.50 0.95
N GLU A 263 13.45 -4.27 0.72
CA GLU A 263 14.37 -4.03 -0.40
C GLU A 263 13.65 -4.15 -1.74
N ILE A 264 12.92 -5.25 -1.97
CA ILE A 264 12.15 -5.48 -3.21
C ILE A 264 11.15 -4.34 -3.44
N VAL A 265 10.41 -3.95 -2.40
CA VAL A 265 9.49 -2.80 -2.46
C VAL A 265 10.25 -1.51 -2.81
N GLY A 266 11.41 -1.25 -2.20
CA GLY A 266 12.27 -0.12 -2.55
C GLY A 266 12.61 -0.08 -4.04
N LYS A 267 12.97 -1.22 -4.64
CA LYS A 267 13.26 -1.33 -6.08
C LYS A 267 12.03 -1.04 -6.94
N HIS A 268 10.87 -1.55 -6.55
CA HIS A 268 9.62 -1.21 -7.23
C HIS A 268 9.33 0.30 -7.19
N LEU A 269 9.68 1.00 -6.11
CA LEU A 269 9.46 2.44 -5.97
C LEU A 269 10.45 3.30 -6.77
N SER A 270 11.73 2.94 -6.81
CA SER A 270 12.79 3.86 -7.28
C SER A 270 13.65 3.33 -8.43
N GLU A 271 13.93 2.03 -8.52
CA GLU A 271 14.87 1.51 -9.51
C GLU A 271 14.24 1.44 -10.92
N PRO A 272 14.94 1.87 -11.98
CA PRO A 272 14.42 1.72 -13.33
C PRO A 272 14.17 0.23 -13.67
N ALA A 273 13.15 -0.03 -14.49
CA ALA A 273 12.87 -1.39 -14.93
C ALA A 273 14.06 -1.93 -15.75
N PRO A 274 14.61 -3.11 -15.41
CA PRO A 274 15.64 -3.71 -16.23
C PRO A 274 15.07 -4.09 -17.59
N PHE A 275 15.89 -3.97 -18.64
CA PHE A 275 15.54 -4.49 -19.96
C PHE A 275 15.68 -6.01 -19.94
N ALA A 276 14.66 -6.72 -20.42
CA ALA A 276 14.69 -8.19 -20.50
C ALA A 276 15.84 -8.68 -21.41
N THR A 277 16.20 -7.91 -22.43
CA THR A 277 17.35 -8.15 -23.32
C THR A 277 18.69 -8.19 -22.59
N ASN A 278 18.81 -7.55 -21.41
CA ASN A 278 20.04 -7.61 -20.59
C ASN A 278 20.22 -9.01 -19.98
N HIS A 279 19.12 -9.75 -19.74
CA HIS A 279 19.18 -11.14 -19.28
C HIS A 279 19.37 -12.12 -20.44
N ASN A 280 18.69 -11.88 -21.56
CA ASN A 280 18.79 -12.74 -22.73
C ASN A 280 18.58 -11.93 -24.01
N ALA A 281 19.65 -11.78 -24.81
CA ALA A 281 19.63 -11.05 -26.07
C ALA A 281 18.73 -11.68 -27.15
N GLN A 282 18.28 -12.93 -26.98
CA GLN A 282 17.30 -13.57 -27.87
C GLN A 282 15.87 -13.10 -27.63
N ILE A 283 15.61 -12.40 -26.52
CA ILE A 283 14.30 -11.77 -26.28
C ILE A 283 14.15 -10.62 -27.27
N PRO A 284 13.06 -10.54 -28.05
CA PRO A 284 12.87 -9.45 -28.99
C PRO A 284 12.88 -8.08 -28.30
N ALA A 285 13.65 -7.13 -28.83
CA ALA A 285 13.78 -5.79 -28.25
C ALA A 285 12.41 -5.10 -28.05
N TRP A 286 11.51 -5.24 -29.02
CA TRP A 286 10.15 -4.68 -28.92
C TRP A 286 9.37 -5.23 -27.72
N LEU A 287 9.59 -6.49 -27.33
CA LEU A 287 8.92 -7.10 -26.18
C LEU A 287 9.50 -6.55 -24.88
N SER A 288 10.82 -6.38 -24.82
CA SER A 288 11.52 -5.70 -23.73
C SER A 288 10.97 -4.28 -23.52
N ASP A 289 10.77 -3.51 -24.59
CA ASP A 289 10.21 -2.15 -24.53
C ASP A 289 8.77 -2.15 -24.00
N VAL A 290 7.93 -3.10 -24.42
CA VAL A 290 6.57 -3.26 -23.89
C VAL A 290 6.61 -3.54 -22.39
N ILE A 291 7.49 -4.44 -21.93
CA ILE A 291 7.64 -4.78 -20.51
C ILE A 291 8.09 -3.56 -19.71
N VAL A 292 9.13 -2.85 -20.16
CA VAL A 292 9.65 -1.65 -19.50
C VAL A 292 8.56 -0.58 -19.38
N ARG A 293 7.73 -0.39 -20.41
CA ARG A 293 6.60 0.55 -20.35
C ARG A 293 5.52 0.14 -19.34
N CYS A 294 5.23 -1.16 -19.21
CA CYS A 294 4.32 -1.65 -18.16
C CYS A 294 4.87 -1.34 -16.76
N LEU A 295 6.20 -1.46 -16.59
CA LEU A 295 6.92 -1.24 -15.34
C LEU A 295 7.28 0.23 -15.07
N ALA A 296 6.76 1.18 -15.86
CA ALA A 296 6.94 2.61 -15.60
C ALA A 296 6.39 2.97 -14.21
N LYS A 297 7.11 3.81 -13.47
CA LYS A 297 6.79 4.09 -12.06
C LYS A 297 5.49 4.88 -11.93
N ARG A 298 5.28 5.86 -12.81
CA ARG A 298 4.06 6.67 -12.84
C ARG A 298 2.98 5.95 -13.66
N PRO A 299 1.76 5.74 -13.11
CA PRO A 299 0.67 5.08 -13.85
C PRO A 299 0.35 5.74 -15.20
N ALA A 300 0.49 7.06 -15.32
CA ALA A 300 0.26 7.81 -16.55
C ALA A 300 1.24 7.48 -17.70
N GLU A 301 2.42 6.92 -17.39
CA GLU A 301 3.43 6.54 -18.38
C GLU A 301 3.23 5.11 -18.91
N ARG A 302 2.37 4.32 -18.25
CA ARG A 302 2.05 2.94 -18.62
C ARG A 302 1.07 2.88 -19.78
N TYR A 303 0.72 1.67 -20.19
CA TYR A 303 -0.48 1.45 -20.99
C TYR A 303 -1.72 1.84 -20.17
N GLN A 304 -2.67 2.53 -20.81
CA GLN A 304 -3.85 3.04 -20.11
C GLN A 304 -5.00 2.03 -20.05
N SER A 305 -4.92 0.92 -20.77
CA SER A 305 -5.88 -0.18 -20.73
C SER A 305 -5.24 -1.50 -21.14
N ALA A 306 -5.88 -2.62 -20.76
CA ALA A 306 -5.48 -3.95 -21.22
C ALA A 306 -5.55 -4.08 -22.76
N ALA A 307 -6.53 -3.43 -23.39
CA ALA A 307 -6.64 -3.37 -24.84
C ALA A 307 -5.43 -2.66 -25.49
N ALA A 308 -4.99 -1.54 -24.93
CA ALA A 308 -3.81 -0.83 -25.44
C ALA A 308 -2.52 -1.67 -25.34
N LEU A 309 -2.39 -2.46 -24.27
CA LEU A 309 -1.28 -3.40 -24.11
C LEU A 309 -1.37 -4.59 -25.09
N LEU A 310 -2.56 -5.14 -25.31
CA LEU A 310 -2.79 -6.18 -26.32
C LEU A 310 -2.41 -5.72 -27.72
N GLU A 311 -2.79 -4.50 -28.11
CA GLU A 311 -2.42 -3.91 -29.39
C GLU A 311 -0.91 -3.72 -29.52
N ALA A 312 -0.24 -3.26 -28.46
CA ALA A 312 1.22 -3.12 -28.46
C ALA A 312 1.93 -4.47 -28.64
N LEU A 313 1.46 -5.53 -27.97
CA LEU A 313 1.98 -6.89 -28.14
C LEU A 313 1.74 -7.42 -29.56
N ALA A 314 0.58 -7.15 -30.13
CA ALA A 314 0.24 -7.57 -31.50
C ALA A 314 1.07 -6.82 -32.55
N ALA A 315 1.23 -5.50 -32.38
CA ALA A 315 2.04 -4.65 -33.27
C ALA A 315 3.51 -5.05 -33.23
N GLY A 316 4.08 -5.21 -32.03
CA GLY A 316 5.47 -5.64 -31.86
C GLY A 316 5.74 -7.00 -32.50
N ARG A 317 4.82 -7.96 -32.38
CA ARG A 317 4.94 -9.27 -33.05
C ARG A 317 4.92 -9.16 -34.57
N LYS A 318 4.07 -8.31 -35.14
CA LYS A 318 4.01 -8.07 -36.60
C LYS A 318 5.30 -7.43 -37.11
N SER A 319 5.82 -6.43 -36.41
CA SER A 319 7.06 -5.74 -36.77
C SER A 319 8.30 -6.61 -36.58
N GLY A 320 8.35 -7.43 -35.53
CA GLY A 320 9.45 -8.37 -35.29
C GLY A 320 9.48 -9.58 -36.23
N ALA A 321 8.35 -9.89 -36.89
CA ALA A 321 8.29 -10.87 -37.98
C ALA A 321 8.76 -10.31 -39.34
N GLN A 322 8.96 -8.99 -39.45
CA GLN A 322 9.49 -8.32 -40.63
C GLN A 322 10.98 -7.94 -40.42
N GLU A 323 11.87 -8.94 -40.28
CA GLU A 323 13.35 -8.81 -40.28
C GLU A 323 13.98 -7.82 -39.27
N PRO A 324 15.22 -8.08 -38.81
CA PRO A 324 15.90 -7.22 -37.85
C PRO A 324 16.13 -5.85 -38.49
N VAL A 325 15.66 -4.79 -37.82
CA VAL A 325 16.08 -3.43 -38.16
C VAL A 325 17.59 -3.39 -37.90
N SER A 326 18.39 -3.45 -38.96
CA SER A 326 19.84 -3.35 -38.87
C SER A 326 20.21 -2.07 -38.12
N ALA A 327 21.22 -2.15 -37.26
CA ALA A 327 21.73 -1.03 -36.46
C ALA A 327 22.02 0.22 -37.32
N GLU A 328 22.27 0.05 -38.62
CA GLU A 328 22.47 1.11 -39.60
C GLU A 328 21.24 2.02 -39.78
N ARG A 329 20.01 1.53 -39.56
CA ARG A 329 18.80 2.34 -39.73
C ARG A 329 18.53 3.25 -38.53
N VAL A 330 18.87 2.80 -37.32
CA VAL A 330 18.78 3.60 -36.10
C VAL A 330 19.84 4.71 -36.10
N VAL A 331 21.05 4.41 -36.58
CA VAL A 331 22.13 5.42 -36.76
C VAL A 331 21.75 6.45 -37.83
N ARG A 332 21.08 6.04 -38.92
CA ARG A 332 20.58 7.00 -39.94
C ARG A 332 19.50 7.94 -39.43
N GLN A 333 18.63 7.48 -38.53
CA GLN A 333 17.57 8.32 -37.96
C GLN A 333 18.11 9.31 -36.92
N LEU A 334 19.16 8.95 -36.18
CA LEU A 334 19.81 9.85 -35.22
C LEU A 334 20.70 10.92 -35.87
N HIS A 335 21.16 10.71 -37.11
CA HIS A 335 21.95 11.70 -37.87
C HIS A 335 21.14 12.57 -38.83
N ALA A 336 19.84 12.29 -39.03
CA ALA A 336 18.99 13.08 -39.91
C ALA A 336 18.48 14.38 -39.25
N ASP A 337 18.47 14.45 -37.91
CA ASP A 337 17.92 15.60 -37.17
C ASP A 337 18.97 16.68 -36.85
N ASP A 338 20.26 16.49 -37.19
CA ASP A 338 21.34 17.44 -36.86
C ASP A 338 22.09 18.02 -38.08
N ALA A 339 21.52 17.89 -39.28
CA ALA A 339 22.11 18.44 -40.50
C ALA A 339 21.08 19.25 -41.31
N THR A 340 20.73 20.43 -40.82
CA THR A 340 20.25 21.52 -41.70
C THR A 340 21.02 22.80 -41.39
N ALA A 341 22.21 22.92 -41.99
CA ALA A 341 22.89 24.20 -42.12
C ALA A 341 22.28 24.98 -43.30
N VAL A 342 21.76 26.16 -43.03
CA VAL A 342 21.51 27.19 -44.06
C VAL A 342 22.72 28.11 -44.10
N MET A 343 23.46 28.08 -45.20
CA MET A 343 24.41 29.13 -45.59
C MET A 343 23.71 30.13 -46.54
N PRO A 344 24.22 31.36 -46.61
CA PRO A 344 24.45 31.94 -47.93
C PRO A 344 25.89 32.45 -48.10
N SER A 345 26.33 32.42 -49.35
CA SER A 345 27.67 32.72 -49.88
C SER A 345 27.66 34.03 -50.69
N ALA A 346 28.84 34.67 -50.78
CA ALA A 346 29.32 35.77 -51.65
C ALA A 346 29.91 36.89 -50.77
N GLU A 347 31.07 37.52 -50.99
CA GLU A 347 31.98 37.66 -52.12
C GLU A 347 33.33 38.23 -51.58
N ARG A 348 34.46 38.05 -52.29
CA ARG A 348 35.79 38.60 -51.92
C ARG A 348 35.91 40.09 -52.27
N PRO A 349 36.74 40.86 -51.54
CA PRO A 349 37.92 41.46 -52.20
C PRO A 349 39.24 41.40 -51.40
N ARG A 350 40.31 41.77 -52.12
CA ARG A 350 41.77 41.62 -51.94
C ARG A 350 42.44 42.56 -50.88
N PRO A 351 43.76 42.37 -50.60
CA PRO A 351 44.41 42.73 -49.32
C PRO A 351 45.15 44.07 -49.32
N LEU A 352 45.43 44.60 -48.11
CA LEU A 352 46.39 45.68 -47.85
C LEU A 352 47.21 45.38 -46.59
N ALA A 353 48.43 45.92 -46.59
CA ALA A 353 49.62 45.52 -45.84
C ALA A 353 49.65 45.86 -44.33
N GLY A 354 50.59 45.23 -43.60
CA GLY A 354 50.93 45.51 -42.18
C GLY A 354 51.64 46.86 -41.95
N PRO A 355 52.40 47.09 -40.85
CA PRO A 355 52.98 46.12 -39.89
C PRO A 355 53.01 46.52 -38.37
N ALA A 356 53.61 45.63 -37.57
CA ALA A 356 54.52 45.87 -36.43
C ALA A 356 54.01 46.13 -34.98
N ALA A 357 54.34 45.14 -34.12
CA ALA A 357 55.13 45.20 -32.87
C ALA A 357 54.73 46.10 -31.68
N GLY A 358 54.76 45.52 -30.46
CA GLY A 358 55.00 46.26 -29.21
C GLY A 358 54.49 45.61 -27.93
N GLN A 359 55.41 45.20 -27.05
CA GLN A 359 55.23 44.66 -25.69
C GLN A 359 54.57 45.63 -24.66
N PRO A 360 54.11 45.12 -23.49
CA PRO A 360 53.50 45.93 -22.42
C PRO A 360 54.52 46.35 -21.34
N PRO A 361 54.25 47.46 -20.62
CA PRO A 361 54.33 47.45 -19.15
C PRO A 361 53.18 48.30 -18.54
N GLY A 362 52.82 48.35 -17.26
CA GLY A 362 53.38 47.94 -15.99
C GLY A 362 52.58 48.71 -14.91
N ARG A 363 52.43 48.12 -13.71
CA ARG A 363 51.81 48.77 -12.52
C ARG A 363 52.55 50.06 -12.12
N PRO A 364 51.90 50.92 -11.30
CA PRO A 364 52.51 51.21 -10.01
C PRO A 364 51.55 51.29 -8.80
N ARG A 365 52.16 51.13 -7.62
CA ARG A 365 51.64 51.28 -6.25
C ARG A 365 51.79 52.72 -5.75
N GLY A 366 50.99 53.10 -4.74
CA GLY A 366 51.48 53.83 -3.55
C GLY A 366 51.10 55.31 -3.39
N ALA A 367 50.45 55.63 -2.26
CA ALA A 367 50.04 56.94 -1.70
C ALA A 367 51.26 57.78 -1.18
N PRO A 368 51.17 59.02 -0.59
CA PRO A 368 50.25 59.56 0.46
C PRO A 368 50.02 61.12 0.35
N PRO A 369 49.76 62.00 1.37
CA PRO A 369 49.26 61.89 2.77
C PRO A 369 48.04 62.84 3.12
N VAL A 370 47.64 62.83 4.41
CA VAL A 370 46.46 63.44 5.07
C VAL A 370 46.71 64.91 5.53
N PRO A 371 45.67 65.75 5.78
CA PRO A 371 45.48 66.23 7.16
C PRO A 371 44.02 66.42 7.66
N ALA A 372 43.90 66.30 9.00
CA ALA A 372 43.03 66.97 9.98
C ALA A 372 41.51 66.68 10.12
N ARG A 373 41.16 66.21 11.34
CA ARG A 373 39.83 66.15 11.96
C ARG A 373 39.39 67.52 12.51
N PRO A 374 38.09 67.69 12.80
CA PRO A 374 37.70 67.77 14.20
C PRO A 374 36.50 66.89 14.57
N ALA A 375 36.35 66.68 15.88
CA ALA A 375 35.45 65.73 16.53
C ALA A 375 34.05 66.30 16.81
N ARG A 376 33.03 65.43 16.77
CA ARG A 376 31.77 65.43 17.54
C ARG A 376 31.10 64.08 17.21
N GLY A 377 31.07 63.12 18.13
CA GLY A 377 30.08 63.01 19.20
C GLY A 377 29.04 61.96 18.77
N GLY A 378 28.73 60.98 19.61
CA GLY A 378 27.82 59.86 19.30
C GLY A 378 26.49 60.34 18.70
N TRP A 379 25.70 59.53 18.01
CA TRP A 379 24.82 58.55 18.66
C TRP A 379 24.29 57.52 17.60
N GLY A 380 24.90 57.45 16.41
CA GLY A 380 24.37 56.69 15.25
C GLY A 380 24.59 55.18 15.27
N ARG A 381 25.46 54.65 16.16
CA ARG A 381 25.74 53.20 16.23
C ARG A 381 24.86 52.43 17.23
N GLN A 382 24.11 53.11 18.10
CA GLN A 382 23.15 52.44 18.99
C GLN A 382 21.74 52.29 18.42
N LEU A 383 21.34 53.11 17.43
CA LEU A 383 20.04 52.97 16.77
C LEU A 383 19.97 51.81 15.77
N ALA A 384 21.11 51.40 15.18
CA ALA A 384 21.15 50.22 14.31
C ALA A 384 21.08 48.89 15.07
N LEU A 385 21.55 48.83 16.33
CA LEU A 385 21.47 47.63 17.17
C LEU A 385 20.12 47.47 17.88
N LEU A 386 19.42 48.58 18.18
CA LEU A 386 18.05 48.52 18.71
C LEU A 386 16.99 48.19 17.64
N GLY A 387 17.22 48.56 16.38
CA GLY A 387 16.35 48.13 15.26
C GLY A 387 16.39 46.62 15.01
N VAL A 388 17.57 45.99 15.12
CA VAL A 388 17.72 44.54 14.94
C VAL A 388 17.26 43.77 16.17
N ALA A 389 17.50 44.26 17.40
CA ALA A 389 16.98 43.63 18.62
C ALA A 389 15.45 43.80 18.78
N GLY A 390 14.88 44.94 18.37
CA GLY A 390 13.44 45.18 18.33
C GLY A 390 12.72 44.35 17.26
N ALA A 391 13.30 44.21 16.06
CA ALA A 391 12.76 43.35 15.02
C ALA A 391 12.89 41.85 15.35
N LEU A 392 13.92 41.44 16.09
CA LEU A 392 14.06 40.06 16.57
C LEU A 392 13.15 39.77 17.78
N THR A 393 12.84 40.75 18.64
CA THR A 393 11.89 40.55 19.74
C THR A 393 10.42 40.65 19.28
N ALA A 394 10.07 41.59 18.39
CA ALA A 394 8.74 41.65 17.77
C ALA A 394 8.53 40.48 16.78
N GLY A 395 9.57 40.10 16.03
CA GLY A 395 9.55 38.92 15.16
C GLY A 395 9.45 37.62 15.95
N MET A 396 10.11 37.49 17.11
CA MET A 396 10.00 36.29 17.95
C MET A 396 8.67 36.20 18.73
N PHE A 397 7.95 37.32 18.89
CA PHE A 397 6.58 37.33 19.41
C PHE A 397 5.52 37.10 18.31
N LEU A 398 5.75 37.55 17.07
CA LEU A 398 4.83 37.34 15.94
C LEU A 398 5.02 36.00 15.21
N PHE A 399 6.19 35.35 15.29
CA PHE A 399 6.45 34.02 14.68
C PHE A 399 6.20 32.81 15.58
N ARG A 400 5.72 33.00 16.80
CA ARG A 400 5.23 31.87 17.58
C ARG A 400 3.79 31.57 17.13
N GLY A 401 3.63 30.74 16.09
CA GLY A 401 2.31 30.34 15.56
C GLY A 401 1.33 29.90 16.65
N SER A 402 0.06 30.30 16.55
CA SER A 402 -0.98 29.95 17.52
C SER A 402 -0.99 28.43 17.79
N PRO A 403 -1.05 27.98 19.05
CA PRO A 403 -1.08 26.56 19.36
C PRO A 403 -2.25 25.89 18.62
N VAL A 404 -2.01 24.69 18.12
CA VAL A 404 -2.99 23.92 17.34
C VAL A 404 -3.36 22.69 18.14
N LEU A 405 -4.63 22.59 18.51
CA LEU A 405 -5.22 21.39 19.06
C LEU A 405 -5.55 20.44 17.90
N VAL A 406 -5.01 19.22 17.95
CA VAL A 406 -5.35 18.17 16.99
C VAL A 406 -6.15 17.11 17.73
N VAL A 407 -7.44 16.98 17.44
CA VAL A 407 -8.31 15.98 18.07
C VAL A 407 -8.63 14.88 17.07
N GLU A 408 -8.24 13.65 17.37
CA GLU A 408 -8.56 12.47 16.60
C GLU A 408 -9.74 11.73 17.26
N ASN A 409 -10.85 11.58 16.55
CA ASN A 409 -12.02 10.85 17.02
C ASN A 409 -11.90 9.36 16.64
N LYS A 410 -11.50 8.50 17.58
CA LYS A 410 -11.48 7.03 17.39
C LYS A 410 -12.76 6.33 17.86
N LEU A 411 -13.81 7.07 18.17
CA LEU A 411 -15.11 6.51 18.51
C LEU A 411 -15.88 6.16 17.23
N VAL A 412 -16.81 5.22 17.34
CA VAL A 412 -17.70 4.79 16.24
C VAL A 412 -18.80 5.80 15.93
N GLU A 413 -19.03 6.76 16.83
CA GLU A 413 -20.05 7.81 16.72
C GLU A 413 -19.39 9.18 16.50
N PRO A 414 -20.07 10.11 15.80
CA PRO A 414 -19.61 11.49 15.67
C PRO A 414 -19.58 12.19 17.04
N VAL A 415 -18.57 13.04 17.24
CA VAL A 415 -18.37 13.77 18.49
C VAL A 415 -18.46 15.26 18.21
N ARG A 416 -19.21 15.98 19.03
CA ARG A 416 -19.25 17.44 19.03
C ARG A 416 -18.32 17.97 20.11
N LEU A 417 -17.33 18.76 19.70
CA LEU A 417 -16.32 19.40 20.54
C LEU A 417 -16.68 20.87 20.76
N VAL A 418 -16.50 21.36 21.98
CA VAL A 418 -16.53 22.80 22.28
C VAL A 418 -15.14 23.24 22.68
N VAL A 419 -14.51 24.04 21.81
CA VAL A 419 -13.14 24.52 21.94
C VAL A 419 -13.16 26.04 21.93
N GLY A 420 -12.87 26.68 23.07
CA GLY A 420 -12.78 28.14 23.16
C GLY A 420 -14.07 28.88 22.78
N GLY A 421 -15.24 28.26 22.99
CA GLY A 421 -16.55 28.81 22.65
C GLY A 421 -17.08 28.44 21.27
N ALA A 422 -16.27 27.84 20.39
CA ALA A 422 -16.70 27.32 19.10
C ALA A 422 -17.09 25.84 19.21
N THR A 423 -18.25 25.50 18.65
CA THR A 423 -18.75 24.11 18.57
C THR A 423 -18.39 23.52 17.21
N VAL A 424 -17.66 22.40 17.20
CA VAL A 424 -17.21 21.73 15.98
C VAL A 424 -17.53 20.25 16.07
N GLU A 425 -18.16 19.71 15.04
CA GLU A 425 -18.46 18.28 14.94
C GLU A 425 -17.35 17.54 14.20
N VAL A 426 -16.95 16.38 14.74
CA VAL A 426 -15.91 15.51 14.19
C VAL A 426 -16.53 14.15 13.94
N ALA A 427 -16.62 13.77 12.67
CA ALA A 427 -17.12 12.47 12.25
C ALA A 427 -16.33 11.31 12.90
N ALA A 428 -16.94 10.13 12.97
CA ALA A 428 -16.26 8.91 13.43
C ALA A 428 -15.00 8.64 12.58
N GLY A 429 -13.86 8.41 13.22
CA GLY A 429 -12.55 8.28 12.54
C GLY A 429 -11.94 9.58 12.03
N GLY A 430 -12.61 10.73 12.21
CA GLY A 430 -12.16 12.03 11.73
C GLY A 430 -11.11 12.70 12.61
N THR A 431 -10.36 13.65 12.02
CA THR A 431 -9.40 14.49 12.75
C THR A 431 -9.78 15.96 12.63
N LEU A 432 -9.79 16.67 13.75
CA LEU A 432 -9.96 18.12 13.81
C LEU A 432 -8.63 18.80 14.14
N GLU A 433 -8.24 19.78 13.33
CA GLU A 433 -7.17 20.73 13.66
C GLU A 433 -7.74 22.11 13.93
N GLN A 434 -7.67 22.57 15.18
CA GLN A 434 -8.21 23.86 15.61
C GLN A 434 -7.13 24.73 16.23
N LYS A 435 -6.96 25.96 15.75
CA LYS A 435 -6.11 26.97 16.41
C LYS A 435 -6.79 27.41 17.70
N VAL A 436 -6.03 27.42 18.81
CA VAL A 436 -6.53 27.76 20.14
C VAL A 436 -5.79 28.95 20.75
N PRO A 437 -6.45 29.76 21.60
CA PRO A 437 -5.81 30.90 22.24
C PRO A 437 -4.72 30.46 23.21
N ARG A 438 -3.70 31.30 23.40
CA ARG A 438 -2.58 31.04 24.33
C ARG A 438 -2.87 31.38 25.79
N GLN A 439 -3.96 32.10 26.06
CA GLN A 439 -4.21 32.69 27.36
C GLN A 439 -5.07 31.74 28.21
N GLY A 440 -4.50 31.28 29.33
CA GLY A 440 -5.20 30.47 30.33
C GLY A 440 -5.32 28.98 30.02
N PRO A 441 -5.83 28.19 30.98
CA PRO A 441 -6.14 26.78 30.76
C PRO A 441 -7.26 26.63 29.73
N LEU A 442 -7.03 25.81 28.70
CA LEU A 442 -8.03 25.47 27.69
C LEU A 442 -8.80 24.24 28.15
N VAL A 443 -10.11 24.39 28.32
CA VAL A 443 -11.01 23.26 28.59
C VAL A 443 -11.76 22.94 27.30
N VAL A 444 -11.63 21.71 26.82
CA VAL A 444 -12.34 21.18 25.65
C VAL A 444 -13.39 20.21 26.13
N GLN A 445 -14.66 20.59 25.99
CA GLN A 445 -15.78 19.69 26.28
C GLN A 445 -16.12 18.90 25.03
N TRP A 446 -16.55 17.65 25.20
CA TRP A 446 -17.01 16.83 24.08
C TRP A 446 -18.22 16.00 24.45
N TYR A 447 -19.10 15.80 23.47
CA TYR A 447 -20.34 15.03 23.60
C TYR A 447 -20.54 14.15 22.37
N LEU A 448 -21.09 12.95 22.55
CA LEU A 448 -21.54 12.11 21.45
C LEU A 448 -22.78 12.72 20.77
N VAL A 449 -22.77 12.76 19.44
CA VAL A 449 -23.95 13.17 18.66
C VAL A 449 -24.71 11.90 18.30
N ARG A 450 -25.79 11.60 19.04
CA ARG A 450 -26.74 10.56 18.64
C ARG A 450 -27.79 11.14 17.68
N PRO A 451 -28.21 10.39 16.64
CA PRO A 451 -29.31 10.81 15.79
C PRO A 451 -30.61 10.90 16.63
N GLU A 452 -31.25 12.07 16.62
CA GLU A 452 -32.52 12.30 17.30
C GLU A 452 -33.63 11.44 16.67
N GLY A 453 -34.05 10.39 17.39
CA GLY A 453 -35.32 9.70 17.17
C GLY A 453 -36.39 10.21 18.14
N PRO A 454 -37.69 9.91 17.95
CA PRO A 454 -38.84 10.52 18.66
C PRO A 454 -38.96 10.20 20.16
N SER A 455 -37.96 9.52 20.73
CA SER A 455 -37.93 9.08 22.11
C SER A 455 -36.63 9.56 22.74
N GLY A 456 -36.75 10.55 23.63
CA GLY A 456 -35.68 11.04 24.50
C GLY A 456 -35.04 9.94 25.37
N PRO A 457 -34.05 10.30 26.21
CA PRO A 457 -32.76 9.64 26.29
C PRO A 457 -32.82 8.27 26.96
N LEU A 458 -32.52 7.21 26.20
CA LEU A 458 -32.03 5.95 26.75
C LEU A 458 -30.59 5.75 26.26
N GLY A 459 -29.66 5.89 27.20
CA GLY A 459 -28.24 5.61 27.02
C GLY A 459 -27.41 6.76 27.59
N VAL A 460 -26.56 6.44 28.55
CA VAL A 460 -25.65 7.35 29.27
C VAL A 460 -25.08 8.42 28.35
N GLU A 461 -25.27 9.69 28.72
CA GLU A 461 -24.66 10.83 28.03
C GLU A 461 -23.14 10.74 28.23
N VAL A 462 -22.42 10.19 27.25
CA VAL A 462 -20.96 10.10 27.33
C VAL A 462 -20.41 11.49 26.98
N GLN A 463 -20.14 12.24 28.02
CA GLN A 463 -19.46 13.54 27.95
C GLN A 463 -18.14 13.48 28.72
N GLY A 464 -17.16 14.23 28.23
CA GLY A 464 -15.86 14.33 28.90
C GLY A 464 -15.21 15.68 28.63
N SER A 465 -14.23 16.01 29.47
CA SER A 465 -13.47 17.24 29.35
C SER A 465 -11.97 16.96 29.21
N ILE A 466 -11.32 17.60 28.26
CA ILE A 466 -9.86 17.64 28.15
C ILE A 466 -9.40 19.02 28.64
N THR A 467 -8.69 19.05 29.76
CA THR A 467 -8.08 20.28 30.28
C THR A 467 -6.62 20.36 29.85
N ILE A 468 -6.21 21.51 29.32
CA ILE A 468 -4.84 21.81 28.90
C ILE A 468 -4.40 23.08 29.62
N ASP A 469 -3.58 22.94 30.66
CA ASP A 469 -3.21 24.05 31.55
C ASP A 469 -2.43 25.18 30.85
N ARG A 470 -1.60 24.83 29.85
CA ARG A 470 -0.79 25.79 29.08
C ARG A 470 -0.68 25.36 27.61
N PRO A 471 -1.54 25.85 26.71
CA PRO A 471 -1.52 25.45 25.30
C PRO A 471 -0.27 25.96 24.57
N ARG A 472 0.59 25.04 24.11
CA ARG A 472 1.84 25.34 23.38
C ARG A 472 2.07 24.32 22.26
N GLY A 473 2.46 24.79 21.07
CA GLY A 473 2.78 23.92 19.93
C GLY A 473 1.57 23.16 19.35
N ARG A 474 1.84 22.05 18.66
CA ARG A 474 0.82 21.08 18.23
C ARG A 474 0.51 20.12 19.37
N MET A 475 -0.77 19.98 19.71
CA MET A 475 -1.23 19.20 20.85
C MET A 475 -2.17 18.09 20.38
N PRO A 476 -1.64 16.89 20.07
CA PRO A 476 -2.47 15.76 19.69
C PRO A 476 -3.24 15.22 20.89
N ARG A 477 -4.53 14.97 20.69
CA ARG A 477 -5.44 14.35 21.65
C ARG A 477 -6.29 13.33 20.93
N THR A 478 -6.43 12.16 21.52
CA THR A 478 -7.23 11.08 20.96
C THR A 478 -8.44 10.85 21.87
N LEU A 479 -9.62 10.88 21.26
CA LEU A 479 -10.85 10.42 21.91
C LEU A 479 -11.00 8.93 21.62
N SER A 480 -10.87 8.13 22.66
CA SER A 480 -11.03 6.67 22.59
C SER A 480 -11.86 6.22 23.78
N ALA A 481 -12.72 5.22 23.60
CA ALA A 481 -13.40 4.58 24.71
C ALA A 481 -12.37 3.86 25.59
N ARG A 482 -11.86 4.52 26.62
CA ARG A 482 -11.14 3.80 27.68
C ARG A 482 -12.19 3.13 28.55
N THR A 483 -12.17 1.81 28.64
CA THR A 483 -12.75 1.10 29.77
C THR A 483 -12.17 1.73 31.04
N PRO A 484 -12.95 2.34 31.93
CA PRO A 484 -12.39 2.92 33.13
C PRO A 484 -11.78 1.77 33.95
N ALA A 485 -10.50 1.90 34.28
CA ALA A 485 -9.90 1.08 35.33
C ALA A 485 -10.79 1.21 36.57
N ARG A 486 -11.29 0.07 37.08
CA ARG A 486 -12.08 0.01 38.31
C ARG A 486 -11.33 0.76 39.41
N ARG A 487 -11.72 2.01 39.68
CA ARG A 487 -11.49 2.61 40.99
C ARG A 487 -12.39 1.84 41.94
N SER A 488 -11.76 1.13 42.86
CA SER A 488 -12.39 0.52 44.03
C SER A 488 -13.24 1.57 44.74
N LEU A 489 -14.57 1.45 44.62
CA LEU A 489 -15.49 2.10 45.54
C LEU A 489 -15.27 1.48 46.93
N PRO A 490 -15.26 2.28 48.01
CA PRO A 490 -15.19 1.74 49.36
C PRO A 490 -16.45 0.89 49.61
N ARG A 491 -16.24 -0.30 50.18
CA ARG A 491 -17.31 -1.21 50.60
C ARG A 491 -18.26 -0.47 51.56
N SER A 492 -19.50 -0.25 51.15
CA SER A 492 -20.61 0.00 52.06
C SER A 492 -21.17 -1.33 52.55
N SER A 493 -21.28 -1.45 53.87
CA SER A 493 -21.81 -2.58 54.63
C SER A 493 -23.26 -2.89 54.24
N PRO A 494 -23.71 -4.16 54.32
CA PRO A 494 -25.10 -4.52 54.01
C PRO A 494 -26.05 -4.08 55.14
N THR A 495 -27.11 -3.37 54.78
CA THR A 495 -28.29 -3.14 55.63
C THR A 495 -29.28 -4.29 55.42
N PRO A 496 -29.92 -4.86 56.47
CA PRO A 496 -30.77 -6.04 56.36
C PRO A 496 -32.12 -5.75 55.67
N PRO A 497 -32.83 -6.78 55.16
CA PRO A 497 -34.06 -6.59 54.40
C PRO A 497 -35.22 -6.20 55.32
N ALA A 498 -35.95 -5.16 54.91
CA ALA A 498 -37.25 -4.81 55.48
C ALA A 498 -38.32 -5.82 55.03
N ALA A 499 -39.07 -6.30 56.00
CA ALA A 499 -40.23 -7.17 55.83
C ALA A 499 -41.30 -6.49 54.96
N CYS A 500 -41.90 -7.26 54.04
CA CYS A 500 -43.15 -6.91 53.39
C CYS A 500 -44.22 -7.88 53.88
N SER A 501 -45.12 -7.34 54.70
CA SER A 501 -46.37 -7.95 55.12
C SER A 501 -47.43 -7.79 54.02
N ARG A 502 -48.09 -8.91 53.68
CA ARG A 502 -49.54 -9.00 53.51
C ARG A 502 -49.97 -10.46 53.70
#